data_AF-A0A9E1BB08-F1
#
_entry.id   AF-A0A9E1BB08-F1
#
_cell.length_a   1.000
_cell.length_b   1.000
_cell.length_c   1.000
_cell.angle_alpha   90.00
_cell.angle_beta   90.00
_cell.angle_gamma   90.00
#
_symmetry.space_group_name_H-M   'P 1'
#
loop_
_entity.id
_entity.type
_entity.pdbx_description
1 polymer ?
#
loop_
_entity_poly.entity_id
_entity_poly.type
_entity_poly.pdbx_seq_one_letter_code
_entity_poly.pdbx_strand_id
1 'polypeptide(L)'
;MSSCPLSYALNFPPEPKFQSRCLYVVGGLYGNVFALNEILAMADAEGADVVFNGDIHWFDAETKSFCQIEREIEKRALTAINGNVEFELASGQNGCGCFYPSCTDAGTINRSNLIHARLSRLVNEECKQFIEIFK
;
A
#
# COMPACT_ATOMS: atom_id res chain seq x y z
N MET A 1 -10.45 -9.07 -22.18
CA MET A 1 -10.44 -9.08 -20.70
C MET A 1 -8.99 -8.97 -20.28
N SER A 2 -8.59 -7.85 -19.70
CA SER A 2 -7.21 -7.69 -19.21
C SER A 2 -7.10 -8.45 -17.90
N SER A 3 -6.36 -9.55 -17.88
CA SER A 3 -6.08 -10.31 -16.67
C SER A 3 -5.08 -9.57 -15.77
N CYS A 4 -5.18 -9.74 -14.46
CA CYS A 4 -4.15 -9.28 -13.52
C CYS A 4 -2.79 -9.91 -13.93
N PRO A 5 -1.68 -9.15 -14.01
CA PRO A 5 -0.41 -9.70 -14.43
C PRO A 5 0.05 -10.80 -13.46
N LEU A 6 0.76 -11.80 -13.99
CA LEU A 6 1.31 -12.89 -13.17
C LEU A 6 2.29 -12.39 -12.09
N SER A 7 2.89 -11.20 -12.26
CA SER A 7 3.72 -10.58 -11.23
C SER A 7 2.95 -10.23 -9.95
N TYR A 8 1.63 -10.12 -10.01
CA TYR A 8 0.73 -9.88 -8.87
C TYR A 8 0.18 -11.18 -8.25
N ALA A 9 0.56 -12.35 -8.79
CA ALA A 9 0.03 -13.61 -8.30
C ALA A 9 0.52 -13.90 -6.87
N LEU A 10 -0.44 -14.02 -5.94
CA LEU A 10 -0.15 -14.44 -4.57
C LEU A 10 -0.10 -15.97 -4.49
N ASN A 11 1.03 -16.49 -4.02
CA ASN A 11 1.17 -17.90 -3.66
C ASN A 11 0.76 -18.07 -2.20
N PHE A 12 -0.47 -18.52 -1.98
CA PHE A 12 -0.93 -18.79 -0.61
C PHE A 12 -0.23 -20.04 -0.05
N PRO A 13 0.29 -19.97 1.19
CA PRO A 13 0.78 -21.16 1.86
C PRO A 13 -0.40 -22.14 2.10
N PRO A 14 -0.15 -23.45 2.12
CA PRO A 14 -1.19 -24.45 2.35
C PRO A 14 -1.74 -24.39 3.79
N GLU A 15 -0.94 -23.88 4.74
CA GLU A 15 -1.28 -23.79 6.16
C GLU A 15 -1.51 -22.33 6.58
N PRO A 16 -2.45 -22.07 7.51
CA PRO A 16 -2.68 -20.73 8.03
C PRO A 16 -1.45 -20.22 8.80
N LYS A 17 -1.02 -19.00 8.48
CA LYS A 17 0.15 -18.37 9.13
C LYS A 17 -0.15 -17.77 10.51
N PHE A 18 -1.42 -17.49 10.82
CA PHE A 18 -1.85 -16.99 12.12
C PHE A 18 -3.34 -17.28 12.36
N GLN A 19 -3.76 -17.16 13.61
CA GLN A 19 -5.14 -17.31 14.03
C GLN A 19 -5.57 -16.06 14.79
N SER A 20 -6.73 -15.51 14.44
CA SER A 20 -7.30 -14.34 15.09
C SER A 20 -8.76 -14.56 15.43
N ARG A 21 -9.24 -13.93 16.51
CA ARG A 21 -10.67 -13.87 16.85
C ARG A 21 -11.37 -12.70 16.15
N CYS A 22 -10.65 -11.62 15.86
CA CYS A 22 -11.16 -10.45 15.15
C CYS A 22 -10.05 -9.92 14.27
N LEU A 23 -10.30 -9.85 12.95
CA LEU A 23 -9.30 -9.46 11.97
C LEU A 23 -9.79 -8.26 11.17
N TYR A 24 -8.99 -7.19 11.17
CA TYR A 24 -9.20 -6.04 10.32
C TYR A 24 -8.36 -6.23 9.05
N VAL A 25 -9.04 -6.26 7.90
CA VAL A 25 -8.38 -6.31 6.59
C VAL A 25 -8.53 -4.94 5.95
N VAL A 26 -7.44 -4.18 5.93
CA VAL A 26 -7.40 -2.78 5.52
C VAL A 26 -6.78 -2.68 4.13
N GLY A 27 -7.57 -2.37 3.11
CA GLY A 27 -7.06 -2.06 1.77
C GLY A 27 -7.22 -0.57 1.46
N GLY A 28 -6.28 -0.01 0.70
CA GLY A 28 -6.40 1.36 0.22
C GLY A 28 -6.29 2.42 1.33
N LEU A 29 -5.27 2.31 2.18
CA LEU A 29 -4.94 3.36 3.15
C LEU A 29 -4.49 4.64 2.44
N TYR A 30 -3.82 4.49 1.29
CA TYR A 30 -3.44 5.56 0.38
C TYR A 30 -2.69 6.74 1.03
N GLY A 31 -1.85 6.47 2.04
CA GLY A 31 -1.05 7.48 2.73
C GLY A 31 -1.80 8.24 3.83
N ASN A 32 -3.02 7.83 4.20
CA ASN A 32 -3.84 8.56 5.16
C ASN A 32 -3.47 8.24 6.62
N VAL A 33 -2.60 9.06 7.21
CA VAL A 33 -2.16 8.93 8.62
C VAL A 33 -3.30 9.05 9.63
N PHE A 34 -4.37 9.79 9.31
CA PHE A 34 -5.51 9.94 10.21
C PHE A 34 -6.36 8.68 10.25
N ALA A 35 -6.58 8.07 9.07
CA ALA A 35 -7.25 6.78 8.98
C ALA A 35 -6.44 5.69 9.66
N LEU A 36 -5.11 5.69 9.51
CA LEU A 36 -4.23 4.75 10.22
C LEU A 36 -4.45 4.83 11.73
N ASN A 37 -4.42 6.03 12.30
CA ASN A 37 -4.59 6.20 13.75
C ASN A 37 -5.95 5.68 14.24
N GLU A 38 -7.03 5.97 13.50
CA GLU A 38 -8.37 5.53 13.88
C GLU A 38 -8.51 4.00 13.78
N ILE A 39 -7.99 3.40 12.71
CA ILE A 39 -7.98 1.94 12.52
C ILE A 39 -7.25 1.26 13.67
N LEU A 40 -6.08 1.78 14.06
CA LEU A 40 -5.30 1.21 15.16
C LEU A 40 -6.01 1.38 16.50
N ALA A 41 -6.67 2.52 16.74
CA ALA A 41 -7.45 2.73 17.96
C ALA A 41 -8.66 1.79 18.06
N MET A 42 -9.39 1.58 16.96
CA MET A 42 -10.50 0.62 16.90
C MET A 42 -10.00 -0.81 17.11
N ALA A 43 -8.90 -1.19 16.45
CA ALA A 43 -8.31 -2.52 16.61
C ALA A 43 -7.83 -2.76 18.04
N ASP A 44 -7.18 -1.78 18.68
CA ASP A 44 -6.76 -1.85 20.08
C ASP A 44 -7.97 -2.01 21.02
N ALA A 45 -9.08 -1.32 20.75
CA ALA A 45 -10.31 -1.41 21.55
C ALA A 45 -11.02 -2.77 21.43
N GLU A 46 -10.95 -3.40 20.25
CA GLU A 46 -11.58 -4.70 19.98
C GLU A 46 -10.66 -5.89 20.21
N GLY A 47 -9.37 -5.65 20.46
CA GLY A 47 -8.35 -6.69 20.49
C GLY A 47 -8.21 -7.39 19.14
N ALA A 48 -8.34 -6.64 18.04
CA ALA A 48 -8.28 -7.14 16.68
C ALA A 48 -6.85 -7.13 16.13
N ASP A 49 -6.50 -8.17 15.37
CA ASP A 49 -5.30 -8.14 14.54
C ASP A 49 -5.55 -7.31 13.29
N VAL A 50 -4.52 -6.63 12.76
CA VAL A 50 -4.62 -5.78 11.57
C VAL A 50 -3.72 -6.32 10.47
N VAL A 51 -4.31 -6.48 9.28
CA VAL A 51 -3.61 -6.81 8.03
C VAL A 51 -3.87 -5.71 7.01
N PHE A 52 -2.81 -5.14 6.44
CA PHE A 52 -2.90 -4.26 5.29
C PHE A 52 -2.84 -5.06 4.00
N ASN A 53 -3.90 -4.94 3.19
CA ASN A 53 -4.11 -5.67 1.94
C ASN A 53 -3.62 -4.89 0.70
N GLY A 54 -2.52 -4.15 0.86
CA GLY A 54 -1.94 -3.33 -0.21
C GLY A 54 -2.55 -1.96 -0.38
N ASP A 55 -1.90 -1.19 -1.26
CA ASP A 55 -2.22 0.21 -1.54
C ASP A 55 -2.19 1.05 -0.25
N ILE A 56 -1.12 0.83 0.51
CA ILE A 56 -0.87 1.49 1.78
C ILE A 56 -0.52 2.95 1.52
N HIS A 57 0.23 3.19 0.44
CA HIS A 57 0.64 4.50 -0.04
C HIS A 57 -0.05 4.84 -1.35
N TRP A 58 -0.25 6.14 -1.62
CA TRP A 58 -0.59 6.67 -2.95
C TRP A 58 -0.63 8.20 -2.93
N PHE A 59 -1.45 8.77 -2.03
CA PHE A 59 -1.71 10.20 -1.93
C PHE A 59 -0.84 10.89 -0.87
N ASP A 60 0.25 10.25 -0.44
CA ASP A 60 1.16 10.79 0.54
C ASP A 60 1.62 12.19 0.12
N ALA A 61 1.23 13.18 0.92
CA ALA A 61 1.51 14.58 0.59
C ALA A 61 2.98 14.95 0.89
N GLU A 62 3.56 14.29 1.90
CA GLU A 62 4.86 14.59 2.49
C GLU A 62 5.58 13.30 2.92
N THR A 63 6.92 13.30 2.82
CA THR A 63 7.81 12.25 3.32
C THR A 63 7.48 11.81 4.74
N LYS A 64 7.18 12.78 5.61
CA LYS A 64 6.86 12.50 7.02
C LYS A 64 5.65 11.57 7.16
N SER A 65 4.64 11.72 6.30
CA SER A 65 3.44 10.88 6.34
C SER A 65 3.78 9.45 5.92
N PHE A 66 4.50 9.29 4.82
CA PHE A 66 4.98 8.00 4.33
C PHE A 66 5.79 7.27 5.41
N CYS A 67 6.85 7.92 5.89
CA CYS A 67 7.75 7.36 6.88
C CYS A 67 7.05 7.13 8.25
N GLN A 68 5.97 7.85 8.59
CA GLN A 68 5.18 7.60 9.79
C GLN A 68 4.38 6.29 9.69
N ILE A 69 3.76 6.04 8.54
CA ILE A 69 2.95 4.83 8.31
C ILE A 69 3.85 3.59 8.42
N GLU A 70 4.95 3.58 7.68
CA GLU A 70 5.90 2.46 7.66
C GLU A 70 6.46 2.16 9.07
N ARG A 71 6.82 3.21 9.82
CA ARG A 71 7.30 3.03 11.21
C ARG A 71 6.24 2.44 12.13
N GLU A 72 4.98 2.82 12.00
CA GLU A 72 3.92 2.25 12.84
C GLU A 72 3.60 0.80 12.46
N ILE A 73 3.63 0.47 11.16
CA ILE A 73 3.53 -0.92 10.68
C ILE A 73 4.66 -1.78 11.27
N GLU A 74 5.90 -1.33 11.17
CA GLU A 74 7.08 -2.03 11.71
C GLU A 74 7.01 -2.16 13.24
N LYS A 75 6.79 -1.05 13.94
CA LYS A 75 6.77 -0.99 15.40
C LYS A 75 5.72 -1.91 16.03
N ARG A 76 4.56 -2.03 15.38
CA ARG A 76 3.46 -2.91 15.83
C ARG A 76 3.55 -4.32 15.23
N ALA A 77 4.58 -4.59 14.41
CA ALA A 77 4.76 -5.85 13.68
C ALA A 77 3.50 -6.27 12.89
N LEU A 78 2.85 -5.29 12.24
CA LEU A 78 1.62 -5.53 11.49
C LEU A 78 1.93 -6.26 10.18
N THR A 79 0.99 -7.12 9.77
CA THR A 79 1.13 -7.79 8.48
C THR A 79 0.70 -6.82 7.37
N ALA A 80 1.58 -6.60 6.42
CA ALA A 80 1.32 -5.78 5.24
C ALA A 80 1.71 -6.57 3.99
N ILE A 81 0.88 -6.50 2.95
CA ILE A 81 1.23 -6.97 1.61
C ILE A 81 1.24 -5.79 0.64
N ASN A 82 2.01 -5.91 -0.43
CA ASN A 82 2.10 -4.87 -1.45
C ASN A 82 0.85 -4.85 -2.33
N GLY A 83 0.33 -3.64 -2.58
CA GLY A 83 -0.60 -3.37 -3.67
C GLY A 83 0.15 -2.94 -4.93
N ASN A 84 -0.59 -2.53 -5.96
CA ASN A 84 0.01 -2.04 -7.19
C ASN A 84 0.85 -0.80 -6.96
N VAL A 85 0.48 0.07 -6.03
CA VAL A 85 1.29 1.26 -5.77
C VAL A 85 2.67 0.88 -5.23
N GLU A 86 2.74 -0.02 -4.24
CA GLU A 86 4.02 -0.46 -3.68
C GLU A 86 4.87 -1.24 -4.70
N PHE A 87 4.25 -2.10 -5.51
CA PHE A 87 4.94 -2.82 -6.59
C PHE A 87 5.56 -1.88 -7.62
N GLU A 88 4.80 -0.87 -8.07
CA GLU A 88 5.28 0.10 -9.05
C GLU A 88 6.39 1.00 -8.46
N LEU A 89 6.27 1.39 -7.19
CA LEU A 89 7.34 2.08 -6.46
C LEU A 89 8.64 1.24 -6.39
N ALA A 90 8.53 -0.04 -6.05
CA ALA A 90 9.67 -0.95 -5.95
C ALA A 90 10.35 -1.20 -7.31
N SER A 91 9.55 -1.27 -8.38
CA SER A 91 10.04 -1.50 -9.75
C SER A 91 10.61 -0.25 -10.42
N GLY A 92 10.35 0.94 -9.87
CA GLY A 92 10.76 2.22 -10.45
C GLY A 92 10.00 2.60 -11.72
N GLN A 93 8.84 1.98 -11.97
CA GLN A 93 7.98 2.33 -13.09
C GLN A 93 7.15 3.58 -12.78
N ASN A 94 6.95 4.44 -13.78
CA ASN A 94 6.24 5.72 -13.63
C ASN A 94 4.74 5.59 -13.95
N GLY A 95 4.06 4.63 -13.35
CA GLY A 95 2.63 4.43 -13.49
C GLY A 95 2.01 3.82 -12.24
N CYS A 96 0.70 3.92 -12.07
CA CYS A 96 0.05 3.35 -10.89
C CYS A 96 -0.18 1.83 -11.00
N GLY A 97 0.13 1.19 -12.13
CA GLY A 97 -0.10 -0.25 -12.31
C GLY A 97 -1.58 -0.67 -12.29
N CYS A 98 -2.54 0.27 -12.38
CA CYS A 98 -3.95 0.01 -12.08
C CYS A 98 -4.75 -0.74 -13.16
N PHE A 99 -4.13 -1.19 -14.27
CA PHE A 99 -4.78 -1.90 -15.38
C PHE A 99 -6.17 -1.37 -15.76
N TYR A 100 -6.28 -0.06 -15.94
CA TYR A 100 -7.55 0.62 -16.16
C TYR A 100 -8.39 -0.03 -17.28
N PRO A 101 -9.72 -0.22 -17.09
CA PRO A 101 -10.60 -0.66 -18.14
C PRO A 101 -10.51 0.24 -19.38
N SER A 102 -10.75 -0.31 -20.58
CA SER A 102 -10.64 0.45 -21.83
C SER A 102 -11.59 1.65 -21.94
N CYS A 103 -12.63 1.70 -21.10
CA CYS A 103 -13.54 2.85 -21.01
C CYS A 103 -13.01 4.00 -20.15
N THR A 104 -11.87 3.83 -19.47
CA THR A 104 -11.28 4.87 -18.62
C THR A 104 -10.68 5.98 -19.46
N ASP A 105 -11.02 7.22 -19.16
CA ASP A 105 -10.53 8.36 -19.92
C ASP A 105 -9.02 8.58 -19.70
N ALA A 106 -8.33 8.99 -20.77
CA ALA A 106 -6.89 9.26 -20.73
C ALA A 106 -6.52 10.34 -19.70
N GLY A 107 -7.42 11.28 -19.40
CA GLY A 107 -7.19 12.32 -18.41
C GLY A 107 -7.05 11.75 -17.00
N THR A 108 -7.90 10.79 -16.64
CA THR A 108 -7.84 10.08 -15.35
C THR A 108 -6.55 9.27 -15.23
N ILE A 109 -6.17 8.54 -16.28
CA ILE A 109 -4.91 7.78 -16.31
C ILE A 109 -3.72 8.73 -16.12
N ASN A 110 -3.69 9.85 -16.85
CA ASN A 110 -2.61 10.82 -16.77
C ASN A 110 -2.49 11.45 -15.38
N ARG A 111 -3.61 11.82 -14.74
CA ARG A 111 -3.60 12.35 -13.37
C ARG A 111 -3.09 11.32 -12.37
N SER A 112 -3.50 10.07 -12.50
CA SER A 112 -3.02 8.97 -11.65
C SER A 112 -1.50 8.80 -11.76
N ASN A 113 -0.97 8.79 -12.99
CA ASN A 113 0.47 8.67 -13.23
C ASN A 113 1.26 9.86 -12.66
N LEU A 114 0.70 11.09 -12.70
CA LEU A 114 1.32 12.27 -12.08
C LEU A 114 1.40 12.15 -10.55
N ILE A 115 0.36 11.58 -9.93
CA ILE A 115 0.33 11.35 -8.48
C ILE A 115 1.41 10.32 -8.11
N HIS A 116 1.45 9.20 -8.83
CA HIS A 116 2.48 8.18 -8.61
C HIS A 116 3.90 8.74 -8.81
N ALA A 117 4.14 9.48 -9.91
CA ALA A 117 5.44 10.10 -10.16
C ALA A 117 5.86 11.13 -9.09
N ARG A 118 4.89 11.83 -8.48
CA ARG A 118 5.16 12.69 -7.31
C ARG A 118 5.57 11.86 -6.10
N LEU A 119 4.83 10.80 -5.80
CA LEU A 119 5.13 9.88 -4.71
C LEU A 119 6.52 9.26 -4.88
N SER A 120 6.85 8.75 -6.07
CA SER A 120 8.16 8.14 -6.34
C SER A 120 9.31 9.12 -6.11
N ARG A 121 9.16 10.41 -6.47
CA ARG A 121 10.18 11.44 -6.19
C ARG A 121 10.36 11.66 -4.69
N LEU A 122 9.26 11.86 -3.98
CA LEU A 122 9.23 12.08 -2.53
C LEU A 122 9.90 10.93 -1.78
N VAL A 123 9.61 9.68 -2.14
CA VAL A 123 10.23 8.50 -1.49
C VAL A 123 11.72 8.40 -1.83
N ASN A 124 12.12 8.62 -3.07
CA ASN A 124 13.53 8.49 -3.49
C ASN A 124 14.46 9.55 -2.87
N GLU A 125 13.95 10.74 -2.58
CA GLU A 125 14.74 11.84 -2.01
C GLU A 125 15.00 11.64 -0.50
N GLU A 126 14.02 11.13 0.26
CA GLU A 126 14.06 11.21 1.72
C GLU A 126 13.67 9.91 2.48
N CYS A 127 12.98 8.95 1.85
CA CYS A 127 12.57 7.67 2.46
C CYS A 127 13.12 6.45 1.67
N LYS A 128 14.22 6.58 0.93
CA LYS A 128 14.71 5.54 -0.01
C LYS A 128 14.93 4.17 0.65
N GLN A 129 15.31 4.16 1.93
CA GLN A 129 15.49 2.93 2.71
C GLN A 129 14.23 2.06 2.80
N PHE A 130 13.04 2.65 2.69
CA PHE A 130 11.77 1.93 2.75
C PHE A 130 11.43 1.23 1.42
N ILE A 131 12.04 1.62 0.30
CA ILE A 131 11.78 0.97 -1.01
C ILE A 131 12.18 -0.51 -0.99
N GLU A 132 13.24 -0.87 -0.24
CA GLU A 132 13.66 -2.27 -0.13
C GLU A 132 12.66 -3.14 0.63
N ILE A 133 11.74 -2.56 1.42
CA ILE A 133 10.67 -3.30 2.11
C ILE A 133 9.68 -3.87 1.08
N PHE A 134 9.51 -3.20 -0.05
CA PHE A 134 8.54 -3.57 -1.08
C PHE A 134 9.10 -4.56 -2.11
N LYS A 135 10.36 -4.99 -1.99
CA LYS A 135 10.98 -5.97 -2.89
C LYS A 135 10.94 -7.39 -2.32
#